data_AF-A0A4Y7IM55-F1
#
_entry.id   AF-A0A4Y7IM55-F1
#
_cell.length_a   1.000
_cell.length_b   1.000
_cell.length_c   1.000
_cell.angle_alpha   90.00
_cell.angle_beta   90.00
_cell.angle_gamma   90.00
#
_symmetry.space_group_name_H-M   'P 1'
#
loop_
_entity.id
_entity.type
_entity.pdbx_description
1 polymer ?
#
loop_
_entity_poly.entity_id
_entity_poly.type
_entity_poly.pdbx_seq_one_letter_code
_entity_poly.pdbx_strand_id
1 'polypeptide(L)'
;MDTVTLICTAGFIIAGGLYWFVCGFGSAEVKGKRGIDLSGGSISREKVEDKYKQYWSFFLRPKEIEKPDKVPAFVDTFYNLVTDIYEWGWGQSFHFSPSIPGKSHKDATRLHEEMAVDLIDVKSGDKILDVGCGVGGPMRAIASHSKANVVGITINEYQVKRAKAHNQKAGLDSLCEVVCGNFLKMPFGDNTFDGAYSIEATCHAPKLEEVYSEIFRVLKPGSMYVSYEWVTTDKYVGENSEHIEIIQGIERGDALPGLRSYDEISQIAKKVGFEIVKEKDLARPPSNPWWTRLKMGRFAYWRNHLVVTVLSALGIAPKGTVDVHEMLFVTADYLTRGDPFSSPYRTSSTLSLFPTLHKPLPTTTLQSGHKKFVTKATSAATSKKGKSTDERVQQVHSIEEFDIALQTAKDKLVVVEFAASHSKNSRKIYPFMVDLSRTCNDVEFVLVMGDENEKTKALCEREKIEKVPHFSFYKSMEKIHEEEGIGPDELMGDVLYYGDNHSAVIQLHSREDVENLIQEHKADGKLLVLDVGLKHCGPCVKVYPTVLKLSRQMETAVFARMNGDENDSCMQFLKDMEVVEVPTFLFIRDGDICGRYVGSGKGELIGEILRYQGVRVTY
;
A
#
# COMPACT_ATOMS: atom_id res chain seq x y z
N MET A 1 47.39 -11.63 -31.59
CA MET A 1 47.03 -11.07 -30.27
C MET A 1 46.98 -12.23 -29.30
N ASP A 2 47.75 -12.17 -28.22
CA ASP A 2 47.82 -13.25 -27.24
C ASP A 2 46.49 -13.38 -26.47
N THR A 3 46.11 -14.60 -26.13
CA THR A 3 44.83 -14.92 -25.47
C THR A 3 44.63 -14.11 -24.17
N VAL A 4 45.73 -13.83 -23.46
CA VAL A 4 45.73 -12.99 -22.26
C VAL A 4 45.35 -11.55 -22.58
N THR A 5 45.87 -10.98 -23.67
CA THR A 5 45.51 -9.63 -24.13
C THR A 5 44.03 -9.57 -24.50
N LEU A 6 43.50 -10.58 -25.19
CA LEU A 6 42.08 -10.63 -25.56
C LEU A 6 41.17 -10.72 -24.32
N ILE A 7 41.53 -11.54 -23.32
CA ILE A 7 40.80 -11.66 -22.05
C ILE A 7 40.87 -10.36 -21.25
N CYS A 8 42.04 -9.72 -21.16
CA CYS A 8 42.19 -8.45 -20.48
C CYS A 8 41.40 -7.33 -21.18
N THR A 9 41.46 -7.24 -22.51
CA THR A 9 40.70 -6.23 -23.28
C THR A 9 39.19 -6.48 -23.18
N ALA A 10 38.72 -7.74 -23.28
CA ALA A 10 37.32 -8.08 -23.05
C ALA A 10 36.90 -7.75 -21.61
N GLY A 11 37.74 -8.05 -20.62
CA GLY A 11 37.52 -7.69 -19.22
C GLY A 11 37.42 -6.17 -19.00
N PHE A 12 38.29 -5.37 -19.62
CA PHE A 12 38.23 -3.90 -19.56
C PHE A 12 37.02 -3.32 -20.29
N ILE A 13 36.60 -3.90 -21.41
CA ILE A 13 35.38 -3.47 -22.14
C ILE A 13 34.14 -3.84 -21.34
N ILE A 14 34.09 -5.03 -20.73
CA ILE A 14 32.99 -5.48 -19.88
C ILE A 14 32.94 -4.63 -18.60
N ALA A 15 34.08 -4.40 -17.94
CA ALA A 15 34.17 -3.56 -16.74
C ALA A 15 33.88 -2.09 -17.05
N GLY A 16 34.36 -1.56 -18.17
CA GLY A 16 34.06 -0.22 -18.66
C GLY A 16 32.60 -0.06 -19.06
N GLY A 17 32.01 -1.08 -19.71
CA GLY A 17 30.59 -1.15 -20.04
C GLY A 17 29.70 -1.24 -18.80
N LEU A 18 30.07 -2.07 -17.81
CA LEU A 18 29.42 -2.16 -16.51
C LEU A 18 29.54 -0.85 -15.72
N TYR A 19 30.72 -0.25 -15.68
CA TYR A 19 30.95 1.06 -15.05
C TYR A 19 30.10 2.14 -15.70
N TRP A 20 30.06 2.19 -17.03
CA TRP A 20 29.24 3.14 -17.78
C TRP A 20 27.75 2.89 -17.62
N PHE A 21 27.31 1.62 -17.54
CA PHE A 21 25.92 1.23 -17.31
C PHE A 21 25.42 1.54 -15.89
N VAL A 22 26.26 1.32 -14.87
CA VAL A 22 25.93 1.52 -13.44
C VAL A 22 26.15 2.96 -12.98
N CYS A 23 27.19 3.63 -13.48
CA CYS A 23 27.61 4.96 -13.02
C CYS A 23 27.34 6.08 -14.04
N GLY A 24 27.26 5.78 -15.34
CA GLY A 24 27.12 6.78 -16.41
C GLY A 24 25.69 7.00 -16.92
N PHE A 25 24.79 6.05 -16.71
CA PHE A 25 23.39 6.06 -17.22
C PHE A 25 22.32 6.23 -16.12
N GLY A 26 22.65 6.93 -15.02
CA GLY A 26 21.61 7.58 -14.20
C GLY A 26 20.76 8.52 -15.08
N SER A 27 19.52 8.83 -14.67
CA SER A 27 18.63 9.72 -15.44
C SER A 27 19.40 10.95 -15.95
N ALA A 28 19.25 11.27 -17.25
CA ALA A 28 20.13 12.16 -18.01
C ALA A 28 20.16 13.63 -17.51
N GLU A 29 19.36 13.98 -16.50
CA GLU A 29 19.32 15.32 -15.93
C GLU A 29 19.94 15.34 -14.53
N VAL A 30 21.18 15.84 -14.47
CA VAL A 30 21.89 16.35 -13.29
C VAL A 30 22.72 15.30 -12.51
N LYS A 31 23.95 15.70 -12.16
CA LYS A 31 24.91 15.01 -11.28
C LYS A 31 24.34 14.77 -9.87
N GLY A 32 23.33 13.91 -9.77
CA GLY A 32 22.67 13.47 -8.55
C GLY A 32 23.48 12.39 -7.82
N LYS A 33 22.77 11.52 -7.12
CA LYS A 33 23.35 10.41 -6.37
C LYS A 33 23.71 9.26 -7.32
N ARG A 34 24.85 8.58 -7.14
CA ARG A 34 25.18 7.40 -7.97
C ARG A 34 24.43 6.18 -7.42
N GLY A 35 24.15 5.19 -8.27
CA GLY A 35 23.48 3.96 -7.82
C GLY A 35 24.24 3.25 -6.69
N ILE A 36 25.58 3.31 -6.68
CA ILE A 36 26.41 2.75 -5.61
C ILE A 36 26.32 3.49 -4.28
N ASP A 37 25.77 4.71 -4.26
CA ASP A 37 25.65 5.53 -3.06
C ASP A 37 24.30 5.33 -2.36
N LEU A 38 23.39 4.48 -2.88
CA LEU A 38 22.10 4.18 -2.26
C LEU A 38 22.30 3.57 -0.86
N SER A 39 21.89 4.31 0.16
CA SER A 39 22.23 4.06 1.57
C SER A 39 21.04 3.78 2.46
N GLY A 40 19.82 4.18 2.06
CA GLY A 40 18.62 4.12 2.90
C GLY A 40 18.49 5.32 3.85
N GLY A 41 19.08 6.46 3.47
CA GLY A 41 19.01 7.69 4.27
C GLY A 41 19.79 7.58 5.58
N SER A 42 19.15 7.92 6.70
CA SER A 42 19.69 7.74 8.06
C SER A 42 19.36 6.39 8.69
N ILE A 43 18.58 5.54 8.01
CA ILE A 43 18.30 4.18 8.49
C ILE A 43 19.56 3.34 8.33
N SER A 44 19.94 2.59 9.37
CA SER A 44 21.09 1.69 9.27
C SER A 44 20.82 0.61 8.23
N ARG A 45 21.85 0.23 7.46
CA ARG A 45 21.71 -0.59 6.25
C ARG A 45 20.99 -1.92 6.52
N GLU A 46 21.20 -2.51 7.68
CA GLU A 46 20.57 -3.75 8.12
C GLU A 46 19.09 -3.60 8.50
N LYS A 47 18.61 -2.38 8.77
CA LYS A 47 17.22 -2.09 9.17
C LYS A 47 16.34 -1.55 8.06
N VAL A 48 16.90 -1.26 6.88
CA VAL A 48 16.13 -0.67 5.75
C VAL A 48 14.97 -1.57 5.36
N GLU A 49 15.21 -2.87 5.24
CA GLU A 49 14.18 -3.86 4.91
C GLU A 49 13.07 -3.92 5.97
N ASP A 50 13.44 -3.98 7.25
CA ASP A 50 12.48 -4.01 8.36
C ASP A 50 11.67 -2.72 8.44
N LYS A 51 12.31 -1.57 8.18
CA LYS A 51 11.65 -0.27 8.16
C LYS A 51 10.70 -0.12 6.97
N TYR A 52 11.07 -0.65 5.81
CA TYR A 52 10.15 -0.75 4.67
C TYR A 52 8.94 -1.63 5.02
N LYS A 53 9.16 -2.83 5.58
CA LYS A 53 8.05 -3.71 6.01
C LYS A 53 7.17 -3.04 7.06
N GLN A 54 7.78 -2.33 8.01
CA GLN A 54 7.06 -1.56 9.01
C GLN A 54 6.19 -0.48 8.33
N TYR A 55 6.78 0.33 7.46
CA TYR A 55 6.11 1.35 6.64
C TYR A 55 4.93 0.76 5.86
N TRP A 56 5.15 -0.33 5.13
CA TRP A 56 4.09 -1.01 4.38
C TRP A 56 2.99 -1.56 5.29
N SER A 57 3.35 -2.09 6.46
CA SER A 57 2.39 -2.60 7.44
C SER A 57 1.52 -1.50 8.08
N PHE A 58 2.00 -0.25 8.14
CA PHE A 58 1.19 0.88 8.61
C PHE A 58 -0.02 1.11 7.70
N PHE A 59 0.10 0.92 6.39
CA PHE A 59 -1.04 1.05 5.47
C PHE A 59 -1.99 -0.15 5.45
N LEU A 60 -1.56 -1.29 5.98
CA LEU A 60 -2.47 -2.41 6.28
C LEU A 60 -3.32 -2.14 7.54
N ARG A 61 -3.04 -1.05 8.27
CA ARG A 61 -3.67 -0.63 9.53
C ARG A 61 -4.15 0.84 9.47
N PRO A 62 -5.30 1.12 8.83
CA PRO A 62 -5.80 2.49 8.62
C PRO A 62 -5.82 3.37 9.88
N LYS A 63 -6.15 2.78 11.04
CA LYS A 63 -6.25 3.46 12.35
C LYS A 63 -4.96 4.10 12.88
N GLU A 64 -3.78 3.76 12.36
CA GLU A 64 -2.50 4.33 12.86
C GLU A 64 -2.14 5.68 12.21
N ILE A 65 -2.66 5.96 11.01
CA ILE A 65 -2.50 7.25 10.29
C ILE A 65 -3.40 8.33 10.93
N GLU A 66 -4.51 7.92 11.55
CA GLU A 66 -5.48 8.81 12.21
C GLU A 66 -4.95 9.47 13.49
N LYS A 67 -3.82 9.01 14.05
CA LYS A 67 -3.21 9.58 15.25
C LYS A 67 -2.23 10.69 14.85
N PRO A 68 -2.59 11.99 15.00
CA PRO A 68 -1.78 13.10 14.48
C PRO A 68 -0.36 13.14 15.05
N ASP A 69 -0.16 12.61 16.25
CA ASP A 69 1.14 12.51 16.94
C ASP A 69 2.12 11.53 16.29
N LYS A 70 1.62 10.53 15.54
CA LYS A 70 2.46 9.53 14.85
C LYS A 70 2.90 9.95 13.44
N VAL A 71 2.16 10.88 12.81
CA VAL A 71 2.38 11.26 11.41
C VAL A 71 3.79 11.83 11.16
N PRO A 72 4.38 12.70 12.01
CA PRO A 72 5.73 13.20 11.77
C PRO A 72 6.80 12.10 11.70
N ALA A 73 6.76 11.13 12.62
CA ALA A 73 7.70 10.01 12.63
C ALA A 73 7.50 9.05 11.44
N PHE A 74 6.25 8.92 10.99
CA PHE A 74 5.90 8.15 9.82
C PHE A 74 6.45 8.78 8.53
N VAL A 75 6.22 10.08 8.34
CA VAL A 75 6.75 10.86 7.21
C VAL A 75 8.27 10.89 7.21
N ASP A 76 8.91 11.03 8.39
CA ASP A 76 10.37 10.91 8.51
C ASP A 76 10.89 9.54 8.06
N THR A 77 10.20 8.45 8.43
CA THR A 77 10.56 7.10 8.01
C THR A 77 10.45 6.95 6.50
N PHE A 78 9.37 7.44 5.89
CA PHE A 78 9.19 7.44 4.43
C PHE A 78 10.35 8.15 3.72
N TYR A 79 10.65 9.39 4.11
CA TYR A 79 11.69 10.17 3.46
C TYR A 79 13.09 9.59 3.65
N ASN A 80 13.37 8.90 4.76
CA ASN A 80 14.60 8.12 4.90
C ASN A 80 14.70 6.99 3.85
N LEU A 81 13.59 6.29 3.58
CA LEU A 81 13.56 5.19 2.60
C LEU A 81 13.73 5.69 1.16
N VAL A 82 13.03 6.76 0.77
CA VAL A 82 12.90 7.15 -0.65
C VAL A 82 13.92 8.18 -1.12
N THR A 83 14.48 9.04 -0.25
CA THR A 83 15.31 10.19 -0.64
C THR A 83 16.45 9.80 -1.58
N ASP A 84 17.12 8.68 -1.31
CA ASP A 84 18.26 8.23 -2.11
C ASP A 84 17.85 7.82 -3.52
N ILE A 85 16.72 7.12 -3.64
CA ILE A 85 16.17 6.69 -4.93
C ILE A 85 15.64 7.91 -5.68
N TYR A 86 15.03 8.87 -4.99
CA TYR A 86 14.60 10.13 -5.60
C TYR A 86 15.81 10.93 -6.13
N GLU A 87 16.89 11.08 -5.36
CA GLU A 87 18.09 11.78 -5.84
C GLU A 87 18.82 11.07 -6.99
N TRP A 88 18.68 9.75 -7.10
CA TRP A 88 19.25 8.96 -8.20
C TRP A 88 18.37 8.97 -9.46
N GLY A 89 17.06 8.84 -9.30
CA GLY A 89 16.10 8.66 -10.41
C GLY A 89 15.38 9.92 -10.84
N TRP A 90 15.04 10.81 -9.90
CA TRP A 90 14.16 11.98 -10.08
C TRP A 90 14.92 13.31 -10.10
N GLY A 91 15.96 13.45 -9.26
CA GLY A 91 16.76 14.67 -9.15
C GLY A 91 16.69 15.29 -7.77
N GLN A 92 16.81 16.62 -7.66
CA GLN A 92 16.90 17.31 -6.35
C GLN A 92 15.63 18.07 -5.96
N SER A 93 14.61 18.04 -6.83
CA SER A 93 13.32 18.71 -6.63
C SER A 93 12.23 17.63 -6.59
N PHE A 94 11.80 17.28 -5.39
CA PHE A 94 10.84 16.18 -5.13
C PHE A 94 9.40 16.69 -5.22
N HIS A 95 9.06 17.25 -6.37
CA HIS A 95 7.70 17.70 -6.66
C HIS A 95 7.40 17.61 -8.15
N PHE A 96 6.13 17.72 -8.50
CA PHE A 96 5.72 17.85 -9.88
C PHE A 96 5.81 19.27 -10.40
N SER A 97 5.93 19.39 -11.71
CA SER A 97 5.86 20.68 -12.38
C SER A 97 5.10 20.50 -13.70
N PRO A 98 4.27 21.47 -14.10
CA PRO A 98 3.58 21.40 -15.37
C PRO A 98 4.59 21.33 -16.52
N SER A 99 4.32 20.49 -17.53
CA SER A 99 5.19 20.43 -18.70
C SER A 99 4.90 21.62 -19.62
N ILE A 100 5.94 22.39 -19.94
CA ILE A 100 5.83 23.60 -20.76
C ILE A 100 6.30 23.28 -22.19
N PRO A 101 5.45 23.48 -23.23
CA PRO A 101 5.84 23.27 -24.62
C PRO A 101 7.13 24.04 -24.99
N GLY A 102 8.09 23.34 -25.59
CA GLY A 102 9.37 23.92 -26.03
C GLY A 102 10.40 24.16 -24.91
N LYS A 103 10.14 23.72 -23.67
CA LYS A 103 11.11 23.76 -22.57
C LYS A 103 11.58 22.36 -22.17
N SER A 104 12.81 22.26 -21.71
CA SER A 104 13.31 21.04 -21.05
C SER A 104 12.56 20.81 -19.73
N HIS A 105 12.55 19.58 -19.22
CA HIS A 105 11.94 19.31 -17.92
C HIS A 105 12.61 20.11 -16.81
N LYS A 106 13.95 20.17 -16.83
CA LYS A 106 14.72 21.01 -15.90
C LYS A 106 14.29 22.48 -15.93
N ASP A 107 14.11 23.06 -17.12
CA ASP A 107 13.68 24.46 -17.23
C ASP A 107 12.22 24.65 -16.79
N ALA A 108 11.34 23.72 -17.11
CA ALA A 108 9.94 23.77 -16.68
C ALA A 108 9.81 23.68 -15.14
N THR A 109 10.57 22.78 -14.51
CA THR A 109 10.64 22.67 -13.04
C THR A 109 11.18 23.96 -12.43
N ARG A 110 12.30 24.49 -12.94
CA ARG A 110 12.89 25.73 -12.44
C ARG A 110 11.89 26.91 -12.54
N LEU A 111 11.23 27.08 -13.69
CA LEU A 111 10.25 28.14 -13.89
C LEU A 111 9.03 27.99 -12.96
N HIS A 112 8.63 26.75 -12.66
CA HIS A 112 7.56 26.48 -11.70
C HIS A 112 7.97 26.84 -10.26
N GLU A 113 9.20 26.50 -9.86
CA GLU A 113 9.77 26.87 -8.55
C GLU A 113 9.89 28.40 -8.41
N GLU A 114 10.46 29.08 -9.42
CA GLU A 114 10.63 30.54 -9.45
C GLU A 114 9.29 31.30 -9.37
N MET A 115 8.23 30.75 -9.97
CA MET A 115 6.89 31.34 -9.94
C MET A 115 6.38 31.58 -8.52
N ALA A 116 6.74 30.72 -7.54
CA ALA A 116 6.28 30.87 -6.17
C ALA A 116 6.72 32.22 -5.57
N VAL A 117 7.97 32.62 -5.79
CA VAL A 117 8.49 33.89 -5.28
C VAL A 117 8.17 35.09 -6.17
N ASP A 118 7.95 34.87 -7.47
CA ASP A 118 7.43 35.93 -8.36
C ASP A 118 6.00 36.33 -7.95
N LEU A 119 5.18 35.38 -7.50
CA LEU A 119 3.82 35.66 -7.01
C LEU A 119 3.82 36.40 -5.67
N ILE A 120 4.82 36.16 -4.82
CA ILE A 120 5.03 36.86 -3.54
C ILE A 120 5.64 38.26 -3.75
N ASP A 121 6.20 38.52 -4.94
CA ASP A 121 6.97 39.73 -5.28
C ASP A 121 8.23 39.93 -4.43
N VAL A 122 8.94 38.83 -4.16
CA VAL A 122 10.15 38.80 -3.32
C VAL A 122 11.26 39.71 -3.85
N LYS A 123 11.91 40.43 -2.95
CA LYS A 123 13.08 41.29 -3.22
C LYS A 123 14.38 40.66 -2.74
N SER A 124 15.49 41.13 -3.31
CA SER A 124 16.82 40.73 -2.86
C SER A 124 17.01 41.06 -1.38
N GLY A 125 17.45 40.07 -0.60
CA GLY A 125 17.66 40.21 0.84
C GLY A 125 16.44 39.87 1.72
N ASP A 126 15.24 39.76 1.14
CA ASP A 126 14.05 39.32 1.89
C ASP A 126 14.27 37.95 2.51
N LYS A 127 13.60 37.69 3.64
CA LYS A 127 13.68 36.40 4.33
C LYS A 127 12.46 35.56 4.00
N ILE A 128 12.66 34.48 3.23
CA ILE A 128 11.58 33.63 2.72
C ILE A 128 11.62 32.25 3.36
N LEU A 129 10.47 31.75 3.79
CA LEU A 129 10.32 30.41 4.36
C LEU A 129 9.95 29.38 3.28
N ASP A 130 10.73 28.30 3.20
CA ASP A 130 10.43 27.08 2.43
C ASP A 130 9.89 26.00 3.39
N VAL A 131 8.57 25.79 3.36
CA VAL A 131 7.86 24.88 4.26
C VAL A 131 7.86 23.48 3.66
N GLY A 132 8.73 22.59 4.16
CA GLY A 132 8.93 21.25 3.64
C GLY A 132 10.03 21.15 2.57
N CYS A 133 11.14 21.84 2.77
CA CYS A 133 12.20 22.06 1.78
C CYS A 133 12.92 20.81 1.22
N GLY A 134 12.73 19.63 1.83
CA GLY A 134 13.39 18.39 1.41
C GLY A 134 14.92 18.53 1.30
N VAL A 135 15.48 18.15 0.15
CA VAL A 135 16.93 18.32 -0.16
C VAL A 135 17.27 19.69 -0.78
N GLY A 136 16.33 20.64 -0.76
CA GLY A 136 16.53 22.05 -1.09
C GLY A 136 16.57 22.38 -2.60
N GLY A 137 15.97 21.57 -3.47
CA GLY A 137 15.89 21.85 -4.91
C GLY A 137 15.23 23.22 -5.21
N PRO A 138 13.95 23.39 -4.85
CA PRO A 138 13.24 24.67 -5.01
C PRO A 138 13.93 25.84 -4.32
N MET A 139 14.35 25.65 -3.06
CA MET A 139 15.16 26.60 -2.30
C MET A 139 16.32 27.19 -3.10
N ARG A 140 17.12 26.35 -3.77
CA ARG A 140 18.27 26.83 -4.56
C ARG A 140 17.86 27.55 -5.83
N ALA A 141 16.83 27.07 -6.53
CA ALA A 141 16.32 27.75 -7.71
C ALA A 141 15.82 29.15 -7.35
N ILE A 142 15.02 29.23 -6.30
CA ILE A 142 14.46 30.47 -5.75
C ILE A 142 15.55 31.42 -5.26
N ALA A 143 16.47 30.98 -4.40
CA ALA A 143 17.54 31.85 -3.88
C ALA A 143 18.43 32.39 -5.01
N SER A 144 18.71 31.58 -6.03
CA SER A 144 19.49 32.01 -7.20
C SER A 144 18.76 33.05 -8.04
N HIS A 145 17.44 32.90 -8.20
CA HIS A 145 16.58 33.80 -8.97
C HIS A 145 16.34 35.14 -8.25
N SER A 146 15.86 35.09 -7.00
CA SER A 146 15.42 36.28 -6.27
C SER A 146 16.51 36.98 -5.45
N LYS A 147 17.62 36.29 -5.16
CA LYS A 147 18.66 36.71 -4.20
C LYS A 147 18.13 36.91 -2.77
N ALA A 148 17.01 36.26 -2.44
CA ALA A 148 16.47 36.22 -1.09
C ALA A 148 17.26 35.26 -0.18
N ASN A 149 17.14 35.50 1.12
CA ASN A 149 17.60 34.58 2.17
C ASN A 149 16.50 33.54 2.42
N VAL A 150 16.69 32.33 1.89
CA VAL A 150 15.71 31.25 2.01
C VAL A 150 16.05 30.38 3.21
N VAL A 151 15.10 30.25 4.13
CA VAL A 151 15.18 29.32 5.27
C VAL A 151 14.22 28.18 5.01
N GLY A 152 14.71 26.96 4.93
CA GLY A 152 13.90 25.77 4.77
C GLY A 152 13.73 25.00 6.06
N ILE A 153 12.54 24.43 6.25
CA ILE A 153 12.26 23.47 7.31
C ILE A 153 11.90 22.11 6.70
N THR A 154 12.48 21.03 7.23
CA THR A 154 12.08 19.65 6.90
C THR A 154 12.15 18.78 8.15
N ILE A 155 11.27 17.78 8.25
CA ILE A 155 11.23 16.86 9.40
C ILE A 155 12.45 15.92 9.44
N ASN A 156 13.12 15.76 8.29
CA ASN A 156 14.10 14.71 8.09
C ASN A 156 15.55 15.22 8.16
N GLU A 157 16.26 14.85 9.22
CA GLU A 157 17.66 15.24 9.47
C GLU A 157 18.62 14.79 8.34
N TYR A 158 18.32 13.67 7.67
CA TYR A 158 19.12 13.21 6.54
C TYR A 158 19.02 14.21 5.37
N GLN A 159 17.81 14.64 5.02
CA GLN A 159 17.57 15.64 4.00
C GLN A 159 18.21 16.98 4.35
N VAL A 160 18.24 17.40 5.62
CA VAL A 160 18.98 18.59 6.07
C VAL A 160 20.46 18.50 5.69
N LYS A 161 21.11 17.37 5.97
CA LYS A 161 22.53 17.16 5.61
C LYS A 161 22.74 17.18 4.09
N ARG A 162 21.83 16.57 3.33
CA ARG A 162 21.86 16.59 1.86
C ARG A 162 21.69 17.99 1.31
N ALA A 163 20.71 18.75 1.80
CA ALA A 163 20.45 20.11 1.39
C ALA A 163 21.64 21.03 1.66
N LYS A 164 22.24 20.98 2.85
CA LYS A 164 23.45 21.76 3.18
C LYS A 164 24.61 21.45 2.24
N ALA A 165 24.85 20.16 1.95
CA ALA A 165 25.91 19.76 1.02
C ALA A 165 25.65 20.27 -0.42
N HIS A 166 24.39 20.24 -0.88
CA HIS A 166 24.02 20.76 -2.19
C HIS A 166 24.09 22.28 -2.27
N ASN A 167 23.71 22.98 -1.19
CA ASN A 167 23.80 24.44 -1.10
C ASN A 167 25.27 24.90 -1.20
N GLN A 168 26.17 24.25 -0.46
CA GLN A 168 27.62 24.51 -0.54
C GLN A 168 28.17 24.21 -1.95
N LYS A 169 27.79 23.07 -2.54
CA LYS A 169 28.21 22.69 -3.89
C LYS A 169 27.74 23.69 -4.96
N ALA A 170 26.60 24.34 -4.73
CA ALA A 170 26.05 25.38 -5.60
C ALA A 170 26.59 26.79 -5.30
N GLY A 171 27.35 26.98 -4.21
CA GLY A 171 27.81 28.29 -3.75
C GLY A 171 26.66 29.20 -3.26
N LEU A 172 25.59 28.60 -2.74
CA LEU A 172 24.39 29.29 -2.26
C LEU A 172 24.19 29.14 -0.74
N ASP A 173 25.15 28.56 -0.02
CA ASP A 173 25.06 28.33 1.42
C ASP A 173 24.99 29.61 2.25
N SER A 174 25.39 30.76 1.70
CA SER A 174 25.20 32.07 2.32
C SER A 174 23.76 32.60 2.22
N LEU A 175 22.96 32.09 1.28
CA LEU A 175 21.56 32.49 1.04
C LEU A 175 20.56 31.42 1.49
N CYS A 176 21.01 30.19 1.73
CA CYS A 176 20.14 29.04 1.95
C CYS A 176 20.45 28.36 3.29
N GLU A 177 19.58 28.56 4.28
CA GLU A 177 19.63 27.89 5.58
C GLU A 177 18.63 26.73 5.63
N VAL A 178 18.99 25.63 6.27
CA VAL A 178 18.09 24.47 6.45
C VAL A 178 18.04 24.03 7.91
N VAL A 179 16.82 23.93 8.43
CA VAL A 179 16.48 23.57 9.81
C VAL A 179 15.73 22.24 9.82
N CYS A 180 16.14 21.35 10.73
CA CYS A 180 15.38 20.13 11.04
C CYS A 180 14.25 20.49 12.02
N GLY A 181 13.00 20.24 11.65
CA GLY A 181 11.87 20.58 12.51
C GLY A 181 10.50 20.14 11.98
N ASN A 182 9.53 20.12 12.88
CA ASN A 182 8.13 19.87 12.54
C ASN A 182 7.46 21.18 12.14
N PHE A 183 6.96 21.27 10.90
CA PHE A 183 6.24 22.44 10.41
C PHE A 183 4.88 22.70 11.11
N LEU A 184 4.37 21.76 11.91
CA LEU A 184 3.20 21.94 12.78
C LEU A 184 3.57 22.66 14.09
N LYS A 185 4.87 22.87 14.33
CA LYS A 185 5.41 23.56 15.49
C LYS A 185 6.78 24.14 15.14
N MET A 186 6.77 25.21 14.36
CA MET A 186 7.98 25.78 13.76
C MET A 186 8.85 26.44 14.83
N PRO A 187 10.18 26.23 14.82
CA PRO A 187 11.12 26.84 15.76
C PRO A 187 11.47 28.29 15.37
N PHE A 188 10.49 29.05 14.89
CA PHE A 188 10.65 30.44 14.44
C PHE A 188 9.74 31.36 15.25
N GLY A 189 10.20 32.59 15.49
CA GLY A 189 9.40 33.61 16.14
C GLY A 189 8.24 34.09 15.26
N ASP A 190 7.26 34.72 15.88
CA ASP A 190 6.15 35.35 15.17
C ASP A 190 6.66 36.48 14.25
N ASN A 191 5.97 36.74 13.14
CA ASN A 191 6.29 37.85 12.23
C ASN A 191 7.76 37.90 11.77
N THR A 192 8.35 36.74 11.48
CA THR A 192 9.76 36.60 11.10
C THR A 192 9.99 36.75 9.60
N PHE A 193 9.09 36.23 8.76
CA PHE A 193 9.33 36.05 7.33
C PHE A 193 8.58 37.08 6.46
N ASP A 194 9.25 37.54 5.41
CA ASP A 194 8.71 38.45 4.39
C ASP A 194 7.82 37.74 3.37
N GLY A 195 7.85 36.41 3.36
CA GLY A 195 6.99 35.56 2.56
C GLY A 195 7.26 34.09 2.84
N ALA A 196 6.37 33.21 2.40
CA ALA A 196 6.53 31.78 2.54
C ALA A 196 6.00 31.04 1.32
N TYR A 197 6.51 29.84 1.08
CA TYR A 197 5.93 28.92 0.14
C TYR A 197 5.98 27.48 0.65
N SER A 198 5.08 26.64 0.14
CA SER A 198 5.11 25.19 0.26
C SER A 198 4.81 24.58 -1.10
N ILE A 199 5.68 23.70 -1.57
CA ILE A 199 5.49 22.98 -2.82
C ILE A 199 5.32 21.51 -2.45
N GLU A 200 4.11 20.99 -2.55
CA GLU A 200 3.75 19.59 -2.34
C GLU A 200 4.21 19.02 -0.99
N ALA A 201 4.15 19.83 0.08
CA ALA A 201 4.65 19.46 1.41
C ALA A 201 3.56 19.37 2.47
N THR A 202 2.63 20.32 2.46
CA THR A 202 1.55 20.48 3.44
C THR A 202 0.48 19.38 3.31
N CYS A 203 0.44 18.66 2.19
CA CYS A 203 -0.32 17.42 2.01
C CYS A 203 0.03 16.34 3.05
N HIS A 204 1.23 16.34 3.63
CA HIS A 204 1.62 15.40 4.70
C HIS A 204 1.11 15.80 6.10
N ALA A 205 0.57 17.01 6.27
CA ALA A 205 0.00 17.42 7.54
C ALA A 205 -1.33 16.67 7.78
N PRO A 206 -1.61 16.14 8.98
CA PRO A 206 -2.90 15.52 9.29
C PRO A 206 -4.06 16.52 9.16
N LYS A 207 -3.82 17.75 9.64
CA LYS A 207 -4.76 18.86 9.55
C LYS A 207 -4.08 20.06 8.93
N LEU A 208 -4.61 20.52 7.80
CA LEU A 208 -4.07 21.66 7.07
C LEU A 208 -4.17 22.97 7.86
N GLU A 209 -5.23 23.11 8.67
CA GLU A 209 -5.43 24.27 9.55
C GLU A 209 -4.27 24.47 10.53
N GLU A 210 -3.68 23.39 11.07
CA GLU A 210 -2.57 23.48 12.02
C GLU A 210 -1.30 24.02 11.36
N VAL A 211 -0.94 23.50 10.17
CA VAL A 211 0.24 23.98 9.44
C VAL A 211 0.02 25.40 8.90
N TYR A 212 -1.15 25.71 8.37
CA TYR A 212 -1.45 27.07 7.89
C TYR A 212 -1.46 28.08 9.04
N SER A 213 -1.91 27.69 10.24
CA SER A 213 -1.82 28.56 11.43
C SER A 213 -0.39 28.86 11.82
N GLU A 214 0.51 27.88 11.77
CA GLU A 214 1.94 28.11 12.01
C GLU A 214 2.58 28.99 10.94
N ILE A 215 2.24 28.78 9.66
CA ILE A 215 2.70 29.64 8.56
C ILE A 215 2.23 31.08 8.76
N PHE A 216 0.93 31.27 9.08
CA PHE A 216 0.36 32.58 9.36
C PHE A 216 1.07 33.29 10.51
N ARG A 217 1.35 32.57 11.60
CA ARG A 217 2.05 33.10 12.78
C ARG A 217 3.46 33.61 12.44
N VAL A 218 4.24 32.85 11.67
CA VAL A 218 5.64 33.19 11.39
C VAL A 218 5.80 34.23 10.28
N LEU A 219 4.75 34.48 9.49
CA LEU A 219 4.74 35.53 8.48
C LEU A 219 4.53 36.91 9.09
N LYS A 220 5.22 37.92 8.56
CA LYS A 220 4.92 39.31 8.89
C LYS A 220 3.52 39.70 8.40
N PRO A 221 2.85 40.67 9.05
CA PRO A 221 1.54 41.12 8.58
C PRO A 221 1.65 41.72 7.17
N GLY A 222 0.78 41.28 6.26
CA GLY A 222 0.76 41.72 4.87
C GLY A 222 1.67 40.93 3.93
N SER A 223 2.46 39.97 4.44
CA SER A 223 3.25 39.06 3.60
C SER A 223 2.38 38.05 2.86
N MET A 224 2.85 37.58 1.70
CA MET A 224 2.17 36.55 0.91
C MET A 224 2.67 35.15 1.22
N TYR A 225 1.77 34.18 1.09
CA TYR A 225 2.06 32.75 1.13
C TYR A 225 1.58 32.11 -0.17
N VAL A 226 2.43 31.28 -0.78
CA VAL A 226 2.06 30.48 -1.97
C VAL A 226 2.09 28.99 -1.61
N SER A 227 0.94 28.33 -1.75
CA SER A 227 0.86 26.87 -1.66
C SER A 227 0.66 26.23 -3.03
N TYR A 228 1.34 25.12 -3.26
CA TYR A 228 1.07 24.19 -4.36
C TYR A 228 0.80 22.81 -3.75
N GLU A 229 -0.42 22.30 -3.95
CA GLU A 229 -0.98 21.16 -3.20
C GLU A 229 -1.39 20.01 -4.10
N TRP A 230 -1.43 18.84 -3.48
CA TRP A 230 -2.11 17.68 -4.02
C TRP A 230 -3.57 17.69 -3.60
N VAL A 231 -4.47 17.62 -4.58
CA VAL A 231 -5.91 17.76 -4.33
C VAL A 231 -6.71 16.77 -5.15
N THR A 232 -7.85 16.35 -4.61
CA THR A 232 -8.92 15.76 -5.40
C THR A 232 -9.66 16.87 -6.16
N THR A 233 -10.19 16.53 -7.32
CA THR A 233 -10.98 17.46 -8.15
C THR A 233 -12.47 17.23 -7.97
N ASP A 234 -13.28 18.10 -8.55
CA ASP A 234 -14.73 17.94 -8.65
C ASP A 234 -15.19 16.66 -9.37
N LYS A 235 -14.28 15.94 -10.04
CA LYS A 235 -14.54 14.63 -10.64
C LYS A 235 -14.38 13.45 -9.67
N TYR A 236 -13.79 13.65 -8.50
CA TYR A 236 -13.65 12.59 -7.52
C TYR A 236 -15.03 12.23 -6.96
N VAL A 237 -15.26 10.93 -6.80
CA VAL A 237 -16.54 10.35 -6.33
C VAL A 237 -16.16 9.31 -5.29
N GLY A 238 -16.52 9.57 -4.03
CA GLY A 238 -16.08 8.79 -2.88
C GLY A 238 -16.60 7.35 -2.86
N GLU A 239 -17.66 7.06 -3.60
CA GLU A 239 -18.27 5.73 -3.75
C GLU A 239 -17.70 4.95 -4.94
N ASN A 240 -16.92 5.59 -5.82
CA ASN A 240 -16.32 4.92 -6.97
C ASN A 240 -15.10 4.10 -6.53
N SER A 241 -15.19 2.78 -6.61
CA SER A 241 -14.12 1.87 -6.19
C SER A 241 -12.78 2.09 -6.90
N GLU A 242 -12.79 2.51 -8.16
CA GLU A 242 -11.56 2.83 -8.91
C GLU A 242 -10.94 4.14 -8.38
N HIS A 243 -11.75 5.15 -8.11
CA HIS A 243 -11.25 6.40 -7.52
C HIS A 243 -10.65 6.16 -6.13
N ILE A 244 -11.33 5.37 -5.30
CA ILE A 244 -10.83 4.97 -3.98
C ILE A 244 -9.51 4.20 -4.11
N GLU A 245 -9.41 3.25 -5.04
CA GLU A 245 -8.18 2.48 -5.28
C GLU A 245 -7.02 3.41 -5.67
N ILE A 246 -7.26 4.34 -6.60
CA ILE A 246 -6.26 5.29 -7.08
C ILE A 246 -5.78 6.19 -5.92
N ILE A 247 -6.71 6.80 -5.19
CA ILE A 247 -6.38 7.68 -4.06
C ILE A 247 -5.60 6.93 -2.98
N GLN A 248 -6.05 5.74 -2.60
CA GLN A 248 -5.32 4.92 -1.63
C GLN A 248 -3.95 4.49 -2.15
N GLY A 249 -3.81 4.22 -3.45
CA GLY A 249 -2.54 3.91 -4.08
C GLY A 249 -1.53 5.06 -3.99
N ILE A 250 -2.01 6.29 -4.21
CA ILE A 250 -1.23 7.53 -4.04
C ILE A 250 -0.87 7.73 -2.57
N GLU A 251 -1.85 7.70 -1.66
CA GLU A 251 -1.62 7.89 -0.22
C GLU A 251 -0.60 6.92 0.36
N ARG A 252 -0.67 5.66 -0.08
CA ARG A 252 0.27 4.59 0.30
C ARG A 252 1.67 4.81 -0.23
N GLY A 253 1.76 5.23 -1.48
CA GLY A 253 3.02 5.42 -2.17
C GLY A 253 3.81 6.63 -1.72
N ASP A 254 3.09 7.67 -1.29
CA ASP A 254 3.61 9.00 -1.02
C ASP A 254 3.50 9.38 0.46
N ALA A 255 3.13 8.47 1.37
CA ALA A 255 2.98 8.76 2.80
C ALA A 255 2.02 9.93 3.10
N LEU A 256 0.86 9.94 2.45
CA LEU A 256 -0.16 10.98 2.67
C LEU A 256 -1.18 10.49 3.71
N PRO A 257 -1.57 11.33 4.69
CA PRO A 257 -2.60 11.00 5.68
C PRO A 257 -4.03 11.02 5.10
N GLY A 258 -4.20 11.59 3.90
CA GLY A 258 -5.46 11.74 3.21
C GLY A 258 -5.38 12.88 2.19
N LEU A 259 -5.88 12.67 0.97
CA LEU A 259 -6.00 13.76 -0.01
C LEU A 259 -7.24 14.62 0.28
N ARG A 260 -7.10 15.93 0.12
CA ARG A 260 -8.16 16.93 0.35
C ARG A 260 -8.76 17.38 -0.97
N SER A 261 -9.99 17.83 -0.95
CA SER A 261 -10.59 18.51 -2.09
C SER A 261 -9.94 19.88 -2.34
N TYR A 262 -9.92 20.30 -3.60
CA TYR A 262 -9.29 21.56 -3.99
C TYR A 262 -9.96 22.79 -3.35
N ASP A 263 -11.26 22.74 -3.06
CA ASP A 263 -12.01 23.84 -2.46
C ASP A 263 -11.78 23.96 -0.95
N GLU A 264 -11.48 22.87 -0.26
CA GLU A 264 -11.11 22.89 1.16
C GLU A 264 -9.85 23.72 1.42
N ILE A 265 -8.87 23.71 0.51
CA ILE A 265 -7.60 24.42 0.66
C ILE A 265 -7.84 25.90 0.96
N SER A 266 -8.67 26.53 0.12
CA SER A 266 -8.99 27.95 0.21
C SER A 266 -9.89 28.28 1.38
N GLN A 267 -10.82 27.39 1.72
CA GLN A 267 -11.69 27.55 2.89
C GLN A 267 -10.86 27.54 4.19
N ILE A 268 -9.92 26.60 4.30
CA ILE A 268 -9.05 26.46 5.47
C ILE A 268 -8.11 27.66 5.58
N ALA A 269 -7.50 28.12 4.49
CA ALA A 269 -6.67 29.32 4.49
C ALA A 269 -7.44 30.56 5.00
N LYS A 270 -8.68 30.78 4.52
CA LYS A 270 -9.55 31.86 5.02
C LYS A 270 -9.86 31.72 6.50
N LYS A 271 -10.16 30.49 6.97
CA LYS A 271 -10.46 30.21 8.37
C LYS A 271 -9.31 30.58 9.30
N VAL A 272 -8.08 30.31 8.88
CA VAL A 272 -6.86 30.67 9.64
C VAL A 272 -6.62 32.18 9.67
N GLY A 273 -7.03 32.91 8.62
CA GLY A 273 -6.92 34.37 8.55
C GLY A 273 -6.26 34.90 7.27
N PHE A 274 -5.92 34.03 6.31
CA PHE A 274 -5.41 34.48 5.02
C PHE A 274 -6.53 35.07 4.14
N GLU A 275 -6.17 36.09 3.38
CA GLU A 275 -6.97 36.53 2.24
C GLU A 275 -6.55 35.76 0.98
N ILE A 276 -7.52 35.21 0.25
CA ILE A 276 -7.23 34.55 -1.03
C ILE A 276 -7.10 35.61 -2.12
N VAL A 277 -5.87 35.83 -2.55
CA VAL A 277 -5.55 36.77 -3.64
C VAL A 277 -5.68 36.09 -5.02
N LYS A 278 -5.30 34.81 -5.11
CA LYS A 278 -5.28 34.08 -6.39
C LYS A 278 -5.34 32.57 -6.19
N GLU A 279 -6.09 31.90 -7.05
CA GLU A 279 -6.13 30.44 -7.18
C GLU A 279 -5.95 30.05 -8.64
N LYS A 280 -5.26 28.93 -8.88
CA LYS A 280 -5.07 28.41 -10.24
C LYS A 280 -4.84 26.91 -10.23
N ASP A 281 -5.63 26.19 -11.01
CA ASP A 281 -5.37 24.81 -11.37
C ASP A 281 -4.25 24.74 -12.43
N LEU A 282 -3.10 24.19 -12.03
CA LEU A 282 -1.92 24.05 -12.90
C LEU A 282 -1.91 22.76 -13.74
N ALA A 283 -2.86 21.85 -13.52
CA ALA A 283 -3.05 20.67 -14.36
C ALA A 283 -3.79 21.00 -15.67
N ARG A 284 -4.45 22.17 -15.74
CA ARG A 284 -5.18 22.64 -16.93
C ARG A 284 -4.24 23.29 -17.97
N PRO A 285 -4.67 23.34 -19.26
CA PRO A 285 -3.97 24.08 -20.31
C PRO A 285 -3.66 25.53 -19.90
N PRO A 286 -2.56 26.13 -20.38
CA PRO A 286 -1.74 25.73 -21.54
C PRO A 286 -0.66 24.68 -21.25
N SER A 287 -0.55 24.20 -20.02
CA SER A 287 0.43 23.19 -19.63
C SER A 287 0.05 21.80 -20.16
N ASN A 288 1.07 21.01 -20.51
CA ASN A 288 0.92 19.57 -20.74
C ASN A 288 0.87 18.81 -19.39
N PRO A 289 0.44 17.53 -19.38
CA PRO A 289 0.27 16.78 -18.14
C PRO A 289 1.55 16.76 -17.27
N TRP A 290 1.37 17.09 -16.00
CA TRP A 290 2.44 17.21 -14.99
C TRP A 290 3.18 15.89 -14.74
N TRP A 291 2.47 14.75 -14.87
CA TRP A 291 3.00 13.40 -14.68
C TRP A 291 3.82 12.89 -15.86
N THR A 292 4.04 13.68 -16.92
CA THR A 292 4.86 13.26 -18.07
C THR A 292 6.26 12.79 -17.68
N ARG A 293 6.85 13.34 -16.59
CA ARG A 293 8.14 12.90 -16.04
C ARG A 293 8.09 11.51 -15.38
N LEU A 294 6.92 11.07 -14.90
CA LEU A 294 6.72 9.73 -14.33
C LEU A 294 6.70 8.63 -15.39
N LYS A 295 6.52 8.98 -16.68
CA LYS A 295 6.55 8.01 -17.78
C LYS A 295 7.95 7.44 -17.97
N MET A 296 8.27 6.41 -17.19
CA MET A 296 9.44 5.59 -17.40
C MET A 296 9.12 4.52 -18.44
N GLY A 297 9.80 4.57 -19.60
CA GLY A 297 9.67 3.52 -20.61
C GLY A 297 10.08 2.15 -20.05
N ARG A 298 9.48 1.07 -20.58
CA ARG A 298 9.73 -0.33 -20.13
C ARG A 298 11.22 -0.67 -20.02
N PHE A 299 12.02 -0.19 -20.97
CA PHE A 299 13.47 -0.40 -20.98
C PHE A 299 14.18 0.35 -19.84
N ALA A 300 13.80 1.60 -19.57
CA ALA A 300 14.37 2.38 -18.48
C ALA A 300 13.99 1.80 -17.11
N TYR A 301 12.75 1.34 -16.94
CA TYR A 301 12.32 0.61 -15.74
C TYR A 301 13.14 -0.66 -15.56
N TRP A 302 13.14 -1.56 -16.56
CA TRP A 302 13.84 -2.84 -16.50
C TRP A 302 15.33 -2.65 -16.18
N ARG A 303 15.97 -1.65 -16.80
CA ARG A 303 17.35 -1.28 -16.53
C ARG A 303 17.54 -0.83 -15.08
N ASN A 304 16.74 0.12 -14.61
CA ASN A 304 16.86 0.65 -13.24
C ASN A 304 16.60 -0.46 -12.21
N HIS A 305 15.58 -1.27 -12.43
CA HIS A 305 15.26 -2.43 -11.62
C HIS A 305 16.45 -3.40 -11.57
N LEU A 306 17.02 -3.79 -12.71
CA LEU A 306 18.21 -4.65 -12.77
C LEU A 306 19.39 -4.06 -11.98
N VAL A 307 19.65 -2.75 -12.13
CA VAL A 307 20.72 -2.07 -11.40
C VAL A 307 20.49 -2.16 -9.89
N VAL A 308 19.29 -1.82 -9.40
CA VAL A 308 18.98 -1.88 -7.96
C VAL A 308 19.04 -3.32 -7.44
N THR A 309 18.52 -4.29 -8.19
CA THR A 309 18.57 -5.72 -7.83
C THR A 309 20.01 -6.21 -7.72
N VAL A 310 20.88 -5.90 -8.69
CA VAL A 310 22.29 -6.30 -8.66
C VAL A 310 23.03 -5.64 -7.50
N LEU A 311 22.83 -4.33 -7.30
CA LEU A 311 23.47 -3.61 -6.20
C LEU A 311 23.01 -4.14 -4.83
N SER A 312 21.74 -4.48 -4.68
CA SER A 312 21.21 -5.09 -3.45
C SER A 312 21.75 -6.51 -3.25
N ALA A 313 21.83 -7.32 -4.32
CA ALA A 313 22.36 -8.69 -4.25
C ALA A 313 23.86 -8.72 -3.90
N LEU A 314 24.63 -7.74 -4.39
CA LEU A 314 26.05 -7.57 -4.05
C LEU A 314 26.27 -6.93 -2.67
N GLY A 315 25.20 -6.52 -1.97
CA GLY A 315 25.29 -5.85 -0.67
C GLY A 315 25.83 -4.42 -0.73
N ILE A 316 25.89 -3.81 -1.93
CA ILE A 316 26.28 -2.41 -2.16
C ILE A 316 25.11 -1.48 -1.82
N ALA A 317 23.89 -1.84 -2.23
CA ALA A 317 22.66 -1.24 -1.73
C ALA A 317 22.12 -2.08 -0.56
N PRO A 318 21.45 -1.46 0.45
CA PRO A 318 20.76 -2.19 1.51
C PRO A 318 19.70 -3.15 0.98
N LYS A 319 19.43 -4.23 1.73
CA LYS A 319 18.21 -5.01 1.52
C LYS A 319 16.99 -4.13 1.80
N GLY A 320 15.90 -4.30 1.03
CA GLY A 320 14.77 -3.37 1.03
C GLY A 320 14.80 -2.33 -0.10
N THR A 321 15.96 -2.04 -0.70
CA THR A 321 16.06 -1.00 -1.76
C THR A 321 15.27 -1.38 -3.01
N VAL A 322 15.20 -2.68 -3.35
CA VAL A 322 14.40 -3.17 -4.48
C VAL A 322 12.92 -2.95 -4.21
N ASP A 323 12.45 -3.26 -3.01
CA ASP A 323 11.05 -3.13 -2.62
C ASP A 323 10.60 -1.66 -2.61
N VAL A 324 11.47 -0.75 -2.14
CA VAL A 324 11.21 0.71 -2.23
C VAL A 324 11.16 1.16 -3.70
N HIS A 325 12.05 0.67 -4.56
CA HIS A 325 12.02 1.00 -5.99
C HIS A 325 10.74 0.52 -6.68
N GLU A 326 10.29 -0.70 -6.38
CA GLU A 326 9.04 -1.25 -6.92
C GLU A 326 7.81 -0.48 -6.42
N MET A 327 7.77 -0.16 -5.13
CA MET A 327 6.72 0.66 -4.55
C MET A 327 6.56 1.98 -5.32
N LEU A 328 7.65 2.75 -5.49
CA LEU A 328 7.63 4.02 -6.18
C LEU A 328 7.18 3.90 -7.65
N PHE A 329 7.51 2.80 -8.31
CA PHE A 329 7.05 2.54 -9.67
C PHE A 329 5.55 2.28 -9.74
N VAL A 330 5.00 1.53 -8.78
CA VAL A 330 3.56 1.29 -8.67
C VAL A 330 2.83 2.60 -8.35
N THR A 331 3.37 3.41 -7.44
CA THR A 331 2.83 4.73 -7.10
C THR A 331 2.73 5.64 -8.33
N ALA A 332 3.76 5.65 -9.18
CA ALA A 332 3.76 6.43 -10.43
C ALA A 332 2.60 6.09 -11.38
N ASP A 333 2.12 4.84 -11.38
CA ASP A 333 0.95 4.43 -12.15
C ASP A 333 -0.34 5.02 -11.59
N TYR A 334 -0.56 4.92 -10.28
CA TYR A 334 -1.71 5.54 -9.61
C TYR A 334 -1.75 7.05 -9.82
N LEU A 335 -0.60 7.72 -9.74
CA LEU A 335 -0.47 9.15 -10.01
C LEU A 335 -0.90 9.53 -11.43
N THR A 336 -0.51 8.70 -12.40
CA THR A 336 -0.87 8.91 -13.80
C THR A 336 -2.36 8.67 -14.04
N ARG A 337 -2.95 7.66 -13.39
CA ARG A 337 -4.39 7.33 -13.46
C ARG A 337 -5.25 8.37 -12.75
N GLY A 338 -4.72 9.02 -11.71
CA GLY A 338 -5.41 10.06 -10.95
C GLY A 338 -5.58 11.39 -11.70
N ASP A 339 -4.91 11.59 -12.84
CA ASP A 339 -5.10 12.80 -13.63
C ASP A 339 -6.49 12.83 -14.29
N PRO A 340 -7.36 13.81 -13.98
CA PRO A 340 -8.70 13.93 -14.55
C PRO A 340 -8.71 14.21 -16.06
N PHE A 341 -7.55 14.51 -16.67
CA PHE A 341 -7.39 14.73 -18.11
C PHE A 341 -6.64 13.58 -18.80
N SER A 342 -6.33 12.51 -18.08
CA SER A 342 -5.80 11.28 -18.67
C SER A 342 -6.88 10.64 -19.57
N SER A 343 -6.48 10.20 -20.78
CA SER A 343 -7.41 9.64 -21.75
C SER A 343 -7.86 8.23 -21.33
N PRO A 344 -9.16 7.87 -21.43
CA PRO A 344 -9.68 6.54 -21.08
C PRO A 344 -9.17 5.39 -21.99
N TYR A 345 -8.42 5.69 -23.06
CA TYR A 345 -7.90 4.70 -24.02
C TYR A 345 -6.59 4.00 -23.61
N ARG A 346 -6.36 3.77 -22.31
CA ARG A 346 -5.27 2.88 -21.85
C ARG A 346 -5.82 1.71 -21.05
N THR A 347 -6.47 0.79 -21.76
CA THR A 347 -6.55 -0.60 -21.34
C THR A 347 -5.13 -1.18 -21.23
N SER A 348 -4.78 -1.62 -20.02
CA SER A 348 -3.97 -2.83 -19.75
C SER A 348 -3.03 -3.28 -20.88
N SER A 349 -1.84 -2.68 -20.98
CA SER A 349 -0.74 -3.27 -21.78
C SER A 349 0.64 -3.15 -21.13
N THR A 350 0.71 -2.77 -19.85
CA THR A 350 1.97 -2.65 -19.10
C THR A 350 2.12 -3.64 -17.95
N LEU A 351 1.05 -4.33 -17.51
CA LEU A 351 1.08 -5.17 -16.31
C LEU A 351 1.04 -6.70 -16.54
N SER A 352 1.22 -7.20 -17.77
CA SER A 352 1.05 -8.64 -18.04
C SER A 352 2.34 -9.48 -18.18
N LEU A 353 3.53 -9.00 -17.80
CA LEU A 353 4.78 -9.71 -18.14
C LEU A 353 5.92 -9.69 -17.11
N PHE A 354 5.65 -9.60 -15.80
CA PHE A 354 6.65 -9.98 -14.78
C PHE A 354 5.98 -10.70 -13.60
N PRO A 355 6.45 -11.89 -13.19
CA PRO A 355 6.00 -12.53 -11.97
C PRO A 355 6.48 -11.70 -10.78
N THR A 356 5.56 -11.37 -9.88
CA THR A 356 5.85 -10.77 -8.57
C THR A 356 6.89 -11.60 -7.82
N LEU A 357 8.13 -11.12 -7.77
CA LEU A 357 9.23 -11.70 -6.99
C LEU A 357 9.13 -11.24 -5.52
N HIS A 358 7.98 -11.47 -4.88
CA HIS A 358 7.87 -11.36 -3.44
C HIS A 358 7.74 -12.77 -2.84
N LYS A 359 8.88 -13.31 -2.39
CA LYS A 359 8.86 -14.29 -1.29
C LYS A 359 8.70 -13.51 0.01
N PRO A 360 7.74 -13.83 0.88
CA PRO A 360 7.74 -13.31 2.24
C PRO A 360 9.03 -13.77 2.95
N LEU A 361 9.76 -12.86 3.59
CA LEU A 361 10.88 -13.26 4.46
C LEU A 361 10.37 -13.92 5.75
N PRO A 362 11.10 -14.91 6.28
CA PRO A 362 10.67 -15.69 7.43
C PRO A 362 10.79 -14.89 8.74
N THR A 363 9.78 -15.03 9.61
CA THR A 363 9.80 -14.59 11.00
C THR A 363 10.84 -15.37 11.80
N THR A 364 11.89 -14.69 12.27
CA THR A 364 12.91 -15.25 13.17
C THR A 364 12.34 -15.41 14.58
N THR A 365 12.14 -16.66 15.01
CA THR A 365 11.83 -17.02 16.40
C THR A 365 13.12 -17.01 17.24
N LEU A 366 13.09 -16.31 18.38
CA LEU A 366 14.10 -16.40 19.45
C LEU A 366 14.22 -17.86 19.91
N GLN A 367 15.40 -18.48 19.76
CA GLN A 367 15.71 -19.77 20.37
C GLN A 367 16.52 -19.62 21.65
N SER A 368 15.98 -20.16 22.74
CA SER A 368 16.72 -20.52 23.95
C SER A 368 17.66 -21.69 23.64
N GLY A 369 18.87 -21.62 24.18
CA GLY A 369 19.94 -22.57 23.85
C GLY A 369 19.81 -23.92 24.54
N HIS A 370 20.38 -24.96 23.92
CA HIS A 370 21.03 -26.10 24.57
C HIS A 370 22.13 -26.69 23.65
N LYS A 371 23.19 -27.20 24.26
CA LYS A 371 24.51 -27.51 23.67
C LYS A 371 24.65 -28.96 23.18
N LYS A 372 25.39 -29.09 22.05
CA LYS A 372 26.38 -30.13 21.63
C LYS A 372 25.94 -31.59 21.37
N PHE A 373 26.24 -32.16 20.17
CA PHE A 373 27.49 -32.90 19.83
C PHE A 373 27.49 -33.48 18.38
N VAL A 374 28.51 -33.09 17.59
CA VAL A 374 29.39 -33.76 16.58
C VAL A 374 29.16 -35.30 16.38
N THR A 375 29.11 -35.96 15.19
CA THR A 375 30.10 -36.07 14.08
C THR A 375 29.61 -36.98 12.90
N LYS A 376 30.18 -36.74 11.70
CA LYS A 376 30.64 -37.66 10.61
C LYS A 376 29.69 -38.08 9.47
N ALA A 377 30.25 -37.94 8.26
CA ALA A 377 29.69 -38.18 6.93
C ALA A 377 30.00 -39.58 6.39
N THR A 378 29.16 -40.10 5.48
CA THR A 378 29.61 -40.94 4.34
C THR A 378 28.57 -41.01 3.21
N SER A 379 29.03 -40.61 2.03
CA SER A 379 28.70 -40.90 0.62
C SER A 379 27.50 -41.78 0.18
N ALA A 380 26.75 -41.20 -0.77
CA ALA A 380 26.43 -41.67 -2.13
C ALA A 380 25.09 -42.38 -2.47
N ALA A 381 24.44 -41.76 -3.47
CA ALA A 381 23.61 -42.32 -4.56
C ALA A 381 22.18 -42.81 -4.27
N THR A 382 21.18 -41.96 -4.57
CA THR A 382 20.34 -42.03 -5.80
C THR A 382 19.16 -41.07 -5.66
N SER A 383 18.83 -40.38 -6.76
CA SER A 383 17.81 -39.33 -6.80
C SER A 383 16.40 -39.88 -6.60
N LYS A 384 15.78 -39.54 -5.46
CA LYS A 384 14.33 -39.32 -5.36
C LYS A 384 14.14 -37.88 -4.93
N LYS A 385 13.37 -37.09 -5.69
CA LYS A 385 12.86 -35.79 -5.24
C LYS A 385 12.10 -36.04 -3.94
N GLY A 386 12.69 -35.66 -2.81
CA GLY A 386 12.04 -35.75 -1.50
C GLY A 386 10.84 -34.82 -1.49
N LYS A 387 9.66 -35.36 -1.13
CA LYS A 387 8.52 -34.55 -0.67
C LYS A 387 9.04 -33.66 0.46
N SER A 388 8.81 -32.36 0.33
CA SER A 388 8.99 -31.41 1.43
C SER A 388 8.11 -31.88 2.58
N THR A 389 8.66 -31.94 3.79
CA THR A 389 8.00 -32.44 5.01
C THR A 389 6.92 -31.50 5.57
N ASP A 390 6.38 -30.58 4.74
CA ASP A 390 5.58 -29.42 5.17
C ASP A 390 4.40 -29.11 4.20
N GLU A 391 4.03 -30.06 3.34
CA GLU A 391 2.89 -29.96 2.41
C GLU A 391 1.69 -30.71 3.00
N ARG A 392 0.67 -29.96 3.46
CA ARG A 392 -0.57 -30.52 4.06
C ARG A 392 -1.70 -30.75 3.05
N VAL A 393 -1.43 -30.50 1.77
CA VAL A 393 -2.39 -30.83 0.70
C VAL A 393 -2.35 -32.33 0.44
N GLN A 394 -3.46 -33.01 0.66
CA GLN A 394 -3.62 -34.41 0.34
C GLN A 394 -3.89 -34.58 -1.15
N GLN A 395 -2.99 -35.21 -1.88
CA GLN A 395 -3.28 -35.64 -3.25
C GLN A 395 -4.08 -36.94 -3.21
N VAL A 396 -5.20 -37.00 -3.92
CA VAL A 396 -6.03 -38.21 -4.06
C VAL A 396 -6.01 -38.69 -5.51
N HIS A 397 -5.98 -40.01 -5.67
CA HIS A 397 -5.74 -40.67 -6.95
C HIS A 397 -6.90 -41.57 -7.40
N SER A 398 -8.00 -41.59 -6.65
CA SER A 398 -9.18 -42.42 -6.93
C SER A 398 -10.43 -41.90 -6.24
N ILE A 399 -11.60 -42.40 -6.65
CA ILE A 399 -12.89 -42.10 -6.04
C ILE A 399 -12.89 -42.57 -4.58
N GLU A 400 -12.34 -43.75 -4.30
CA GLU A 400 -12.31 -44.32 -2.95
C GLU A 400 -11.45 -43.47 -2.00
N GLU A 401 -10.29 -42.99 -2.46
CA GLU A 401 -9.44 -42.09 -1.67
C GLU A 401 -10.10 -40.74 -1.41
N PHE A 402 -10.85 -40.21 -2.39
CA PHE A 402 -11.60 -38.97 -2.25
C PHE A 402 -12.73 -39.11 -1.21
N ASP A 403 -13.51 -40.19 -1.28
CA ASP A 403 -14.59 -40.44 -0.32
C ASP A 403 -14.03 -40.67 1.11
N ILE A 404 -12.87 -41.34 1.23
CA ILE A 404 -12.15 -41.49 2.51
C ILE A 404 -11.69 -40.12 3.05
N ALA A 405 -11.17 -39.23 2.19
CA ALA A 405 -10.75 -37.90 2.60
C ALA A 405 -11.93 -37.09 3.16
N LEU A 406 -13.09 -37.12 2.48
CA LEU A 406 -14.31 -36.47 2.97
C LEU A 406 -14.82 -37.07 4.29
N GLN A 407 -14.83 -38.40 4.42
CA GLN A 407 -15.25 -39.07 5.65
C GLN A 407 -14.31 -38.76 6.84
N THR A 408 -13.00 -38.68 6.59
CA THR A 408 -11.98 -38.43 7.63
C THR A 408 -12.10 -37.01 8.19
N ALA A 409 -12.47 -36.05 7.34
CA ALA A 409 -12.62 -34.65 7.73
C ALA A 409 -13.79 -34.38 8.70
N LYS A 410 -14.77 -35.29 8.79
CA LYS A 410 -15.98 -35.15 9.62
C LYS A 410 -16.73 -33.84 9.33
N ASP A 411 -16.67 -32.88 10.24
CA ASP A 411 -17.32 -31.57 10.22
C ASP A 411 -16.37 -30.43 9.79
N LYS A 412 -15.09 -30.73 9.58
CA LYS A 412 -14.14 -29.76 9.02
C LYS A 412 -14.48 -29.44 7.57
N LEU A 413 -14.12 -28.23 7.15
CA LEU A 413 -14.15 -27.85 5.74
C LEU A 413 -13.10 -28.65 4.97
N VAL A 414 -13.50 -29.21 3.83
CA VAL A 414 -12.60 -29.81 2.84
C VAL A 414 -12.61 -28.97 1.58
N VAL A 415 -11.45 -28.47 1.16
CA VAL A 415 -11.27 -27.68 -0.05
C VAL A 415 -10.58 -28.55 -1.08
N VAL A 416 -11.25 -28.80 -2.20
CA VAL A 416 -10.79 -29.70 -3.25
C VAL A 416 -10.45 -28.88 -4.49
N GLU A 417 -9.19 -28.89 -4.93
CA GLU A 417 -8.81 -28.43 -6.27
C GLU A 417 -8.87 -29.60 -7.25
N PHE A 418 -9.74 -29.50 -8.25
CA PHE A 418 -9.64 -30.30 -9.47
C PHE A 418 -8.74 -29.58 -10.47
N ALA A 419 -7.60 -30.19 -10.77
CA ALA A 419 -6.53 -29.64 -11.59
C ALA A 419 -6.24 -30.53 -12.80
N ALA A 420 -5.53 -29.97 -13.78
CA ALA A 420 -4.92 -30.76 -14.85
C ALA A 420 -3.44 -30.39 -15.04
N SER A 421 -2.61 -31.39 -15.35
CA SER A 421 -1.15 -31.28 -15.48
C SER A 421 -0.74 -30.26 -16.56
N HIS A 422 -1.54 -30.16 -17.62
CA HIS A 422 -1.35 -29.23 -18.72
C HIS A 422 -1.90 -27.82 -18.43
N SER A 423 -2.78 -27.66 -17.44
CA SER A 423 -3.35 -26.36 -17.07
C SER A 423 -2.29 -25.43 -16.49
N LYS A 424 -2.12 -24.24 -17.08
CA LYS A 424 -1.25 -23.20 -16.53
C LYS A 424 -1.88 -22.54 -15.31
N ASN A 425 -3.20 -22.48 -15.25
CA ASN A 425 -3.93 -21.83 -14.15
C ASN A 425 -3.86 -22.69 -12.88
N SER A 426 -4.06 -24.02 -12.99
CA SER A 426 -3.86 -24.94 -11.86
C SER A 426 -2.43 -24.86 -11.30
N ARG A 427 -1.42 -24.84 -12.19
CA ARG A 427 -0.01 -24.66 -11.77
C ARG A 427 0.27 -23.33 -11.08
N LYS A 428 -0.49 -22.27 -11.39
CA LYS A 428 -0.32 -20.95 -10.78
C LYS A 428 -0.98 -20.85 -9.41
N ILE A 429 -2.14 -21.48 -9.22
CA ILE A 429 -2.90 -21.38 -7.96
C ILE A 429 -2.46 -22.41 -6.92
N TYR A 430 -1.94 -23.56 -7.34
CA TYR A 430 -1.50 -24.63 -6.43
C TYR A 430 -0.56 -24.18 -5.30
N PRO A 431 0.50 -23.37 -5.54
CA PRO A 431 1.35 -22.89 -4.45
C PRO A 431 0.58 -22.09 -3.38
N PHE A 432 -0.45 -21.35 -3.79
CA PHE A 432 -1.29 -20.61 -2.87
C PHE A 432 -2.20 -21.53 -2.06
N MET A 433 -2.77 -22.58 -2.66
CA MET A 433 -3.50 -23.61 -1.92
C MET A 433 -2.59 -24.31 -0.89
N VAL A 434 -1.33 -24.57 -1.23
CA VAL A 434 -0.35 -25.11 -0.27
C VAL A 434 -0.11 -24.13 0.88
N ASP A 435 0.01 -22.82 0.62
CA ASP A 435 0.20 -21.82 1.68
C ASP A 435 -1.05 -21.67 2.57
N LEU A 436 -2.25 -21.71 1.99
CA LEU A 436 -3.50 -21.80 2.76
C LEU A 436 -3.54 -23.06 3.63
N SER A 437 -3.13 -24.20 3.06
CA SER A 437 -3.06 -25.45 3.80
C SER A 437 -2.11 -25.40 4.97
N ARG A 438 -1.16 -24.47 5.05
CA ARG A 438 -0.25 -24.27 6.20
C ARG A 438 -0.81 -23.32 7.26
N THR A 439 -1.66 -22.40 6.85
CA THR A 439 -2.18 -21.33 7.71
C THR A 439 -3.55 -21.67 8.31
N CYS A 440 -4.38 -22.42 7.59
CA CYS A 440 -5.68 -22.92 8.04
C CYS A 440 -5.52 -24.38 8.54
N ASN A 441 -5.31 -24.56 9.86
CA ASN A 441 -5.09 -25.88 10.47
C ASN A 441 -6.38 -26.71 10.63
N ASP A 442 -7.52 -26.05 10.54
CA ASP A 442 -8.88 -26.55 10.72
C ASP A 442 -9.60 -26.86 9.39
N VAL A 443 -8.90 -26.66 8.27
CA VAL A 443 -9.37 -26.93 6.92
C VAL A 443 -8.49 -28.00 6.29
N GLU A 444 -9.10 -29.01 5.70
CA GLU A 444 -8.40 -30.05 4.94
C GLU A 444 -8.33 -29.64 3.46
N PHE A 445 -7.15 -29.76 2.84
CA PHE A 445 -6.95 -29.39 1.44
C PHE A 445 -6.65 -30.64 0.62
N VAL A 446 -7.37 -30.82 -0.48
CA VAL A 446 -7.28 -31.99 -1.35
C VAL A 446 -6.97 -31.55 -2.78
N LEU A 447 -6.01 -32.21 -3.42
CA LEU A 447 -5.71 -32.05 -4.84
C LEU A 447 -6.16 -33.29 -5.61
N VAL A 448 -6.96 -33.09 -6.65
CA VAL A 448 -7.32 -34.10 -7.64
C VAL A 448 -6.69 -33.72 -8.98
N MET A 449 -5.74 -34.52 -9.46
CA MET A 449 -5.18 -34.37 -10.81
C MET A 449 -6.06 -35.14 -11.81
N GLY A 450 -7.01 -34.45 -12.45
CA GLY A 450 -8.04 -35.04 -13.29
C GLY A 450 -7.54 -35.72 -14.57
N ASP A 451 -6.32 -35.40 -15.02
CA ASP A 451 -5.65 -36.01 -16.17
C ASP A 451 -4.52 -36.99 -15.81
N GLU A 452 -4.46 -37.41 -14.53
CA GLU A 452 -3.43 -38.35 -14.06
C GLU A 452 -3.69 -39.80 -14.48
N ASN A 453 -4.91 -40.31 -14.29
CA ASN A 453 -5.29 -41.67 -14.62
C ASN A 453 -6.82 -41.81 -14.85
N GLU A 454 -7.28 -42.97 -15.34
CA GLU A 454 -8.70 -43.21 -15.62
C GLU A 454 -9.60 -43.10 -14.37
N LYS A 455 -9.08 -43.36 -13.17
CA LYS A 455 -9.86 -43.24 -11.93
C LYS A 455 -10.07 -41.79 -11.53
N THR A 456 -9.07 -40.93 -11.64
CA THR A 456 -9.23 -39.49 -11.36
C THR A 456 -10.07 -38.80 -12.43
N LYS A 457 -10.01 -39.27 -13.67
CA LYS A 457 -10.91 -38.83 -14.74
C LYS A 457 -12.38 -39.19 -14.45
N ALA A 458 -12.64 -40.43 -14.02
CA ALA A 458 -13.98 -40.86 -13.60
C ALA A 458 -14.48 -40.06 -12.38
N LEU A 459 -13.60 -39.66 -11.46
CA LEU A 459 -13.94 -38.75 -10.36
C LEU A 459 -14.34 -37.36 -10.87
N CYS A 460 -13.60 -36.78 -11.82
CA CYS A 460 -13.98 -35.51 -12.46
C CYS A 460 -15.35 -35.60 -13.17
N GLU A 461 -15.64 -36.72 -13.83
CA GLU A 461 -16.95 -36.96 -14.46
C GLU A 461 -18.08 -37.07 -13.42
N ARG A 462 -17.84 -37.76 -12.29
CA ARG A 462 -18.78 -37.87 -11.17
C ARG A 462 -19.12 -36.51 -10.57
N GLU A 463 -18.09 -35.69 -10.36
CA GLU A 463 -18.20 -34.36 -9.77
C GLU A 463 -18.58 -33.28 -10.79
N LYS A 464 -18.81 -33.66 -12.06
CA LYS A 464 -19.22 -32.80 -13.19
C LYS A 464 -18.24 -31.65 -13.46
N ILE A 465 -16.95 -31.93 -13.41
CA ILE A 465 -15.88 -30.96 -13.62
C ILE A 465 -15.61 -30.80 -15.12
N GLU A 466 -16.02 -29.68 -15.68
CA GLU A 466 -15.83 -29.38 -17.11
C GLU A 466 -14.53 -28.60 -17.40
N LYS A 467 -14.08 -27.79 -16.44
CA LYS A 467 -12.92 -26.91 -16.59
C LYS A 467 -12.07 -26.91 -15.33
N VAL A 468 -10.82 -26.48 -15.48
CA VAL A 468 -9.82 -26.49 -14.40
C VAL A 468 -8.96 -25.21 -14.42
N PRO A 469 -8.51 -24.70 -13.26
CA PRO A 469 -8.77 -25.21 -11.92
C PRO A 469 -10.23 -25.01 -11.51
N HIS A 470 -10.82 -26.02 -10.86
CA HIS A 470 -12.15 -25.96 -10.26
C HIS A 470 -12.02 -26.28 -8.79
N PHE A 471 -12.60 -25.43 -7.95
CA PHE A 471 -12.60 -25.61 -6.51
C PHE A 471 -13.97 -26.08 -6.06
N SER A 472 -14.00 -27.08 -5.18
CA SER A 472 -15.21 -27.52 -4.53
C SER A 472 -14.98 -27.58 -3.03
N PHE A 473 -15.94 -27.09 -2.27
CA PHE A 473 -15.91 -26.97 -0.82
C PHE A 473 -16.94 -27.94 -0.24
N TYR A 474 -16.49 -28.78 0.68
CA TYR A 474 -17.33 -29.77 1.33
C TYR A 474 -17.35 -29.59 2.84
N LYS A 475 -18.50 -29.83 3.46
CA LYS A 475 -18.64 -29.93 4.91
C LYS A 475 -19.63 -31.03 5.21
N SER A 476 -19.31 -31.92 6.16
CA SER A 476 -20.15 -33.07 6.49
C SER A 476 -20.52 -33.93 5.27
N MET A 477 -19.56 -34.12 4.36
CA MET A 477 -19.69 -34.85 3.08
C MET A 477 -20.63 -34.24 2.03
N GLU A 478 -21.20 -33.06 2.30
CA GLU A 478 -22.02 -32.34 1.33
C GLU A 478 -21.21 -31.24 0.66
N LYS A 479 -21.36 -31.08 -0.66
CA LYS A 479 -20.78 -29.97 -1.40
C LYS A 479 -21.57 -28.70 -1.06
N ILE A 480 -20.91 -27.75 -0.41
CA ILE A 480 -21.53 -26.50 0.06
C ILE A 480 -21.21 -25.31 -0.84
N HIS A 481 -20.16 -25.40 -1.66
CA HIS A 481 -19.80 -24.34 -2.60
C HIS A 481 -18.88 -24.89 -3.68
N GLU A 482 -18.88 -24.26 -4.85
CA GLU A 482 -17.93 -24.56 -5.92
C GLU A 482 -17.69 -23.34 -6.80
N GLU A 483 -16.49 -23.28 -7.37
CA GLU A 483 -16.02 -22.13 -8.11
C GLU A 483 -15.06 -22.54 -9.23
N GLU A 484 -15.21 -21.89 -10.38
CA GLU A 484 -14.46 -22.21 -11.59
C GLU A 484 -13.46 -21.10 -11.90
N GLY A 485 -12.17 -21.43 -12.02
CA GLY A 485 -11.16 -20.49 -12.52
C GLY A 485 -10.85 -19.31 -11.59
N ILE A 486 -11.08 -19.48 -10.29
CA ILE A 486 -10.85 -18.44 -9.28
C ILE A 486 -9.37 -18.08 -9.07
N GLY A 487 -9.15 -16.86 -8.57
CA GLY A 487 -7.86 -16.37 -8.13
C GLY A 487 -7.58 -16.63 -6.65
N PRO A 488 -6.37 -16.26 -6.17
CA PRO A 488 -5.98 -16.41 -4.77
C PRO A 488 -6.89 -15.67 -3.77
N ASP A 489 -7.32 -14.45 -4.11
CA ASP A 489 -8.09 -13.62 -3.18
C ASP A 489 -9.50 -14.18 -2.97
N GLU A 490 -10.15 -14.65 -4.05
CA GLU A 490 -11.45 -15.34 -3.98
C GLU A 490 -11.34 -16.64 -3.18
N LEU A 491 -10.36 -17.49 -3.51
CA LEU A 491 -10.14 -18.76 -2.80
C LEU A 491 -9.92 -18.52 -1.29
N MET A 492 -9.13 -17.52 -0.91
CA MET A 492 -8.95 -17.18 0.50
C MET A 492 -10.25 -16.69 1.14
N GLY A 493 -11.05 -15.89 0.43
CA GLY A 493 -12.37 -15.44 0.88
C GLY A 493 -13.28 -16.63 1.21
N ASP A 494 -13.39 -17.58 0.30
CA ASP A 494 -14.24 -18.77 0.45
C ASP A 494 -13.75 -19.66 1.60
N VAL A 495 -12.45 -19.92 1.67
CA VAL A 495 -11.84 -20.72 2.74
C VAL A 495 -12.12 -20.11 4.11
N LEU A 496 -11.96 -18.79 4.23
CA LEU A 496 -12.25 -18.10 5.49
C LEU A 496 -13.74 -18.09 5.79
N TYR A 497 -14.60 -17.91 4.78
CA TYR A 497 -16.06 -17.82 4.95
C TYR A 497 -16.69 -19.14 5.39
N TYR A 498 -16.26 -20.25 4.80
CA TYR A 498 -16.84 -21.57 5.05
C TYR A 498 -16.07 -22.37 6.12
N GLY A 499 -14.83 -21.98 6.42
CA GLY A 499 -13.93 -22.67 7.34
C GLY A 499 -13.99 -22.19 8.79
N ASP A 500 -14.87 -21.24 9.12
CA ASP A 500 -14.82 -20.44 10.36
C ASP A 500 -15.21 -21.16 11.67
N ASN A 501 -14.67 -22.34 11.95
CA ASN A 501 -15.04 -23.04 13.17
C ASN A 501 -14.33 -22.48 14.43
N HIS A 502 -13.35 -21.57 14.29
CA HIS A 502 -12.49 -21.07 15.39
C HIS A 502 -12.18 -19.56 15.38
N SER A 503 -12.96 -18.69 14.71
CA SER A 503 -12.67 -17.24 14.80
C SER A 503 -13.18 -16.56 16.07
N ALA A 504 -12.76 -15.30 16.21
CA ALA A 504 -13.31 -14.34 17.15
C ALA A 504 -14.72 -13.86 16.77
N VAL A 505 -15.33 -14.36 15.69
CA VAL A 505 -16.72 -14.10 15.31
C VAL A 505 -17.59 -15.22 15.88
N ILE A 506 -18.56 -14.87 16.72
CA ILE A 506 -19.46 -15.82 17.35
C ILE A 506 -20.47 -16.31 16.32
N GLN A 507 -20.55 -17.63 16.12
CA GLN A 507 -21.51 -18.23 15.19
C GLN A 507 -22.84 -18.46 15.92
N LEU A 508 -23.93 -17.97 15.34
CA LEU A 508 -25.28 -18.05 15.89
C LEU A 508 -26.16 -18.91 14.98
N HIS A 509 -26.85 -19.88 15.56
CA HIS A 509 -27.58 -20.92 14.85
C HIS A 509 -29.09 -20.82 15.05
N SER A 510 -29.55 -19.86 15.85
CA SER A 510 -30.96 -19.66 16.16
C SER A 510 -31.24 -18.23 16.60
N ARG A 511 -32.52 -17.86 16.63
CA ARG A 511 -32.99 -16.63 17.26
C ARG A 511 -32.58 -16.54 18.74
N GLU A 512 -32.69 -17.65 19.46
CA GLU A 512 -32.38 -17.72 20.90
C GLU A 512 -30.90 -17.40 21.15
N ASP A 513 -30.00 -17.83 20.27
CA ASP A 513 -28.57 -17.49 20.36
C ASP A 513 -28.34 -15.97 20.23
N VAL A 514 -29.06 -15.32 19.31
CA VAL A 514 -28.98 -13.85 19.15
C VAL A 514 -29.49 -13.15 20.40
N GLU A 515 -30.64 -13.56 20.94
CA GLU A 515 -31.24 -12.97 22.14
C GLU A 515 -30.37 -13.14 23.38
N ASN A 516 -29.78 -14.33 23.55
CA ASN A 516 -28.84 -14.63 24.63
C ASN A 516 -27.59 -13.77 24.53
N LEU A 517 -27.02 -13.62 23.33
CA LEU A 517 -25.83 -12.80 23.12
C LEU A 517 -26.08 -11.31 23.38
N ILE A 518 -27.26 -10.81 22.97
CA ILE A 518 -27.68 -9.43 23.27
C ILE A 518 -27.78 -9.23 24.79
N GLN A 519 -28.34 -10.19 25.52
CA GLN A 519 -28.43 -10.11 26.99
C GLN A 519 -27.07 -10.17 27.68
N GLU A 520 -26.17 -11.05 27.22
CA GLU A 520 -24.82 -11.18 27.76
C GLU A 520 -24.05 -9.86 27.69
N HIS A 521 -24.17 -9.15 26.56
CA HIS A 521 -23.47 -7.88 26.30
C HIS A 521 -24.32 -6.63 26.59
N LYS A 522 -25.47 -6.79 27.25
CA LYS A 522 -26.37 -5.64 27.53
C LYS A 522 -25.74 -4.60 28.46
N ALA A 523 -24.89 -5.04 29.40
CA ALA A 523 -24.36 -4.19 30.47
C ALA A 523 -22.85 -3.89 30.34
N ASP A 524 -22.17 -4.42 29.32
CA ASP A 524 -20.72 -4.25 29.17
C ASP A 524 -20.31 -3.05 28.29
N GLY A 525 -21.31 -2.34 27.73
CA GLY A 525 -21.13 -1.13 26.93
C GLY A 525 -20.49 -1.37 25.55
N LYS A 526 -20.31 -2.64 25.12
CA LYS A 526 -19.76 -2.97 23.81
C LYS A 526 -20.82 -2.81 22.73
N LEU A 527 -20.36 -2.57 21.50
CA LEU A 527 -21.22 -2.63 20.32
C LEU A 527 -21.26 -4.08 19.82
N LEU A 528 -22.42 -4.71 19.78
CA LEU A 528 -22.60 -5.97 19.10
C LEU A 528 -22.84 -5.70 17.60
N VAL A 529 -22.00 -6.30 16.77
CA VAL A 529 -22.04 -6.24 15.30
C VAL A 529 -22.48 -7.62 14.81
N LEU A 530 -23.75 -7.73 14.42
CA LEU A 530 -24.33 -8.98 13.93
C LEU A 530 -24.33 -8.98 12.39
N ASP A 531 -23.49 -9.81 11.79
CA ASP A 531 -23.43 -10.11 10.36
C ASP A 531 -24.50 -11.13 9.98
N VAL A 532 -25.55 -10.70 9.29
CA VAL A 532 -26.62 -11.55 8.78
C VAL A 532 -26.35 -11.84 7.31
N GLY A 533 -25.99 -13.08 7.02
CA GLY A 533 -25.71 -13.57 5.66
C GLY A 533 -26.59 -14.75 5.25
N LEU A 534 -26.30 -15.34 4.10
CA LEU A 534 -26.89 -16.60 3.62
C LEU A 534 -25.76 -17.55 3.18
N LYS A 535 -26.00 -18.86 3.21
CA LYS A 535 -24.98 -19.87 2.85
C LYS A 535 -24.41 -19.67 1.44
N HIS A 536 -25.24 -19.28 0.48
CA HIS A 536 -24.84 -19.06 -0.91
C HIS A 536 -25.01 -17.59 -1.31
N CYS A 537 -24.09 -16.75 -0.86
CA CYS A 537 -24.14 -15.30 -1.09
C CYS A 537 -22.74 -14.74 -1.37
N GLY A 538 -22.44 -14.46 -2.64
CA GLY A 538 -21.16 -13.89 -3.07
C GLY A 538 -20.78 -12.58 -2.35
N PRO A 539 -21.68 -11.60 -2.21
CA PRO A 539 -21.41 -10.40 -1.42
C PRO A 539 -21.09 -10.68 0.06
N CYS A 540 -21.70 -11.70 0.65
CA CYS A 540 -21.46 -12.11 2.03
C CYS A 540 -20.06 -12.71 2.19
N VAL A 541 -19.64 -13.58 1.25
CA VAL A 541 -18.27 -14.10 1.18
C VAL A 541 -17.26 -12.94 1.06
N LYS A 542 -17.53 -11.98 0.18
CA LYS A 542 -16.62 -10.86 -0.11
C LYS A 542 -16.35 -9.98 1.11
N VAL A 543 -17.35 -9.73 1.96
CA VAL A 543 -17.19 -8.83 3.12
C VAL A 543 -16.58 -9.53 4.32
N TYR A 544 -16.75 -10.84 4.45
CA TYR A 544 -16.42 -11.57 5.66
C TYR A 544 -14.95 -11.56 6.10
N PRO A 545 -13.94 -11.58 5.20
CA PRO A 545 -12.55 -11.36 5.61
C PRO A 545 -12.34 -10.03 6.35
N THR A 546 -13.14 -9.01 6.02
CA THR A 546 -13.15 -7.74 6.76
C THR A 546 -13.73 -7.96 8.16
N VAL A 547 -14.86 -8.64 8.29
CA VAL A 547 -15.50 -8.96 9.58
C VAL A 547 -14.53 -9.69 10.51
N LEU A 548 -13.86 -10.73 10.02
CA LEU A 548 -12.82 -11.47 10.76
C LEU A 548 -11.65 -10.61 11.18
N LYS A 549 -11.20 -9.70 10.31
CA LYS A 549 -10.12 -8.77 10.63
C LYS A 549 -10.55 -7.79 11.73
N LEU A 550 -11.78 -7.27 11.64
CA LEU A 550 -12.31 -6.31 12.60
C LEU A 550 -12.55 -6.96 13.97
N SER A 551 -13.08 -8.18 14.02
CA SER A 551 -13.31 -8.90 15.28
C SER A 551 -12.04 -9.13 16.09
N ARG A 552 -10.90 -9.32 15.41
CA ARG A 552 -9.59 -9.44 16.06
C ARG A 552 -8.99 -8.10 16.51
N GLN A 553 -9.48 -6.98 15.98
CA GLN A 553 -8.87 -5.65 16.16
C GLN A 553 -9.71 -4.69 17.01
N MET A 554 -10.98 -5.00 17.26
CA MET A 554 -11.92 -4.12 17.94
C MET A 554 -12.41 -4.75 19.24
N GLU A 555 -11.65 -4.58 20.32
CA GLU A 555 -12.02 -5.07 21.65
C GLU A 555 -13.29 -4.40 22.23
N THR A 556 -13.66 -3.23 21.71
CA THR A 556 -14.86 -2.46 22.07
C THR A 556 -16.11 -2.90 21.29
N ALA A 557 -16.01 -3.92 20.45
CA ALA A 557 -17.14 -4.52 19.75
C ALA A 557 -17.10 -6.04 19.84
N VAL A 558 -18.27 -6.65 19.84
CA VAL A 558 -18.45 -8.10 19.75
C VAL A 558 -18.98 -8.39 18.36
N PHE A 559 -18.37 -9.35 17.67
CA PHE A 559 -18.78 -9.71 16.33
C PHE A 559 -19.46 -11.06 16.38
N ALA A 560 -20.64 -11.14 15.79
CA ALA A 560 -21.38 -12.37 15.64
C ALA A 560 -21.88 -12.50 14.21
N ARG A 561 -22.16 -13.73 13.80
CA ARG A 561 -22.68 -14.03 12.47
C ARG A 561 -23.78 -15.06 12.56
N MET A 562 -24.80 -14.90 11.72
CA MET A 562 -25.86 -15.88 11.50
C MET A 562 -26.07 -16.09 10.01
N ASN A 563 -26.33 -17.32 9.60
CA ASN A 563 -26.82 -17.62 8.26
C ASN A 563 -28.36 -17.72 8.31
N GLY A 564 -29.04 -16.83 7.59
CA GLY A 564 -30.50 -16.70 7.63
C GLY A 564 -31.26 -17.88 7.05
N ASP A 565 -30.64 -18.64 6.15
CA ASP A 565 -31.17 -19.84 5.49
C ASP A 565 -30.72 -21.14 6.18
N GLU A 566 -30.21 -21.06 7.41
CA GLU A 566 -29.74 -22.24 8.11
C GLU A 566 -30.87 -23.15 8.59
N ASN A 567 -31.90 -22.58 9.19
CA ASN A 567 -33.10 -23.27 9.69
C ASN A 567 -34.28 -22.28 9.88
N ASP A 568 -35.45 -22.80 10.25
CA ASP A 568 -36.68 -22.01 10.41
C ASP A 568 -36.56 -20.90 11.46
N SER A 569 -35.77 -21.11 12.52
CA SER A 569 -35.54 -20.10 13.57
C SER A 569 -34.77 -18.89 13.02
N CYS A 570 -33.72 -19.12 12.23
CA CYS A 570 -32.97 -18.07 11.54
C CYS A 570 -33.83 -17.35 10.51
N MET A 571 -34.61 -18.07 9.70
CA MET A 571 -35.50 -17.45 8.71
C MET A 571 -36.56 -16.57 9.37
N GLN A 572 -37.09 -16.99 10.53
CA GLN A 572 -38.03 -16.17 11.28
C GLN A 572 -37.37 -14.92 11.86
N PHE A 573 -36.12 -15.02 12.33
CA PHE A 573 -35.34 -13.86 12.77
C PHE A 573 -35.17 -12.82 11.64
N LEU A 574 -34.83 -13.25 10.42
CA LEU A 574 -34.72 -12.35 9.25
C LEU A 574 -36.04 -11.60 9.00
N LYS A 575 -37.18 -12.29 9.09
CA LYS A 575 -38.51 -11.67 8.91
C LYS A 575 -38.80 -10.64 9.99
N ASP A 576 -38.59 -11.01 11.25
CA ASP A 576 -38.89 -10.14 12.39
C ASP A 576 -38.02 -8.89 12.41
N MET A 577 -36.76 -9.01 11.96
CA MET A 577 -35.81 -7.90 11.84
C MET A 577 -35.92 -7.16 10.50
N GLU A 578 -36.85 -7.53 9.62
CA GLU A 578 -37.03 -6.93 8.29
C GLU A 578 -35.73 -6.91 7.47
N VAL A 579 -34.99 -8.03 7.48
CA VAL A 579 -33.79 -8.23 6.66
C VAL A 579 -34.24 -8.72 5.28
N VAL A 580 -34.22 -7.81 4.30
CA VAL A 580 -34.66 -8.08 2.92
C VAL A 580 -33.48 -8.43 2.01
N GLU A 581 -32.29 -7.91 2.32
CA GLU A 581 -31.07 -8.06 1.52
C GLU A 581 -29.92 -8.53 2.42
N VAL A 582 -28.94 -9.23 1.85
CA VAL A 582 -27.75 -9.71 2.56
C VAL A 582 -26.47 -9.39 1.76
N PRO A 583 -25.32 -9.16 2.43
CA PRO A 583 -25.14 -9.14 3.89
C PRO A 583 -25.78 -7.90 4.53
N THR A 584 -26.45 -8.12 5.66
CA THR A 584 -26.98 -7.04 6.51
C THR A 584 -26.30 -7.10 7.86
N PHE A 585 -25.75 -5.97 8.29
CA PHE A 585 -25.13 -5.79 9.58
C PHE A 585 -26.11 -5.08 10.51
N LEU A 586 -26.46 -5.71 11.62
CA LEU A 586 -27.24 -5.08 12.69
C LEU A 586 -26.29 -4.62 13.79
N PHE A 587 -26.43 -3.36 14.19
CA PHE A 587 -25.65 -2.75 15.26
C PHE A 587 -26.52 -2.67 16.51
N ILE A 588 -26.08 -3.34 17.57
CA ILE A 588 -26.86 -3.48 18.81
C ILE A 588 -26.03 -2.96 19.98
N ARG A 589 -26.66 -2.13 20.82
CA ARG A 589 -26.05 -1.56 22.03
C ARG A 589 -27.10 -1.43 23.13
N ASP A 590 -26.72 -1.74 24.36
CA ASP A 590 -27.58 -1.66 25.55
C ASP A 590 -28.88 -2.48 25.43
N GLY A 591 -28.89 -3.49 24.55
CA GLY A 591 -30.05 -4.35 24.28
C GLY A 591 -30.90 -3.92 23.10
N ASP A 592 -30.64 -2.77 22.49
CA ASP A 592 -31.44 -2.20 21.41
C ASP A 592 -30.65 -2.12 20.09
N ILE A 593 -31.34 -2.37 18.97
CA ILE A 593 -30.77 -2.13 17.64
C ILE A 593 -30.65 -0.62 17.44
N CYS A 594 -29.42 -0.12 17.43
CA CYS A 594 -29.13 1.29 17.22
C CYS A 594 -28.88 1.65 15.75
N GLY A 595 -28.63 0.65 14.90
CA GLY A 595 -28.35 0.87 13.48
C GLY A 595 -28.39 -0.38 12.62
N ARG A 596 -28.36 -0.16 11.30
CA ARG A 596 -28.16 -1.20 10.31
C ARG A 596 -27.35 -0.71 9.12
N TYR A 597 -26.61 -1.61 8.49
CA TYR A 597 -25.91 -1.38 7.24
C TYR A 597 -26.15 -2.57 6.30
N VAL A 598 -26.48 -2.29 5.05
CA VAL A 598 -26.74 -3.31 4.03
C VAL A 598 -25.68 -3.18 2.95
N GLY A 599 -24.96 -4.27 2.68
CA GLY A 599 -23.98 -4.34 1.61
C GLY A 599 -22.62 -4.88 2.01
N SER A 600 -21.78 -5.13 1.01
CA SER A 600 -20.46 -5.76 1.17
C SER A 600 -19.29 -4.76 1.10
N GLY A 601 -19.58 -3.45 1.16
CA GLY A 601 -18.58 -2.40 1.12
C GLY A 601 -17.73 -2.37 2.39
N LYS A 602 -16.41 -2.54 2.24
CA LYS A 602 -15.47 -2.64 3.36
C LYS A 602 -15.30 -1.32 4.11
N GLY A 603 -15.20 -0.20 3.38
CA GLY A 603 -14.97 1.12 3.99
C GLY A 603 -16.23 1.61 4.71
N GLU A 604 -17.37 1.38 4.09
CA GLU A 604 -18.70 1.72 4.55
C GLU A 604 -19.04 0.93 5.82
N LEU A 605 -18.78 -0.39 5.84
CA LEU A 605 -18.96 -1.22 7.04
C LEU A 605 -18.10 -0.69 8.21
N ILE A 606 -16.84 -0.36 7.95
CA ILE A 606 -15.94 0.20 8.98
C ILE A 606 -16.47 1.54 9.48
N GLY A 607 -16.89 2.43 8.57
CA GLY A 607 -17.45 3.73 8.89
C GLY A 607 -18.70 3.63 9.76
N GLU A 608 -19.63 2.75 9.42
CA GLU A 608 -20.85 2.53 10.19
C GLU A 608 -20.57 1.91 11.57
N ILE A 609 -19.65 0.92 11.66
CA ILE A 609 -19.22 0.40 12.97
C ILE A 609 -18.63 1.52 13.84
N LEU A 610 -17.75 2.37 13.29
CA LEU A 610 -17.14 3.47 14.04
C LEU A 610 -18.18 4.51 14.47
N ARG A 611 -19.11 4.85 13.59
CA ARG A 611 -20.24 5.75 13.87
C ARG A 611 -21.05 5.24 15.06
N TYR A 612 -21.46 3.98 15.04
CA TYR A 612 -22.24 3.37 16.12
C TYR A 612 -21.41 3.07 17.37
N GLN A 613 -20.07 3.02 17.26
CA GLN A 613 -19.19 3.02 18.42
C GLN A 613 -19.16 4.38 19.15
N GLY A 614 -19.70 5.45 18.56
CA GLY A 614 -19.65 6.80 19.12
C GLY A 614 -18.43 7.60 18.65
N VAL A 615 -17.68 7.10 17.68
CA VAL A 615 -16.60 7.83 17.01
C VAL A 615 -17.24 8.79 16.01
N ARG A 616 -17.09 10.10 16.22
CA ARG A 616 -17.58 11.11 15.27
C ARG A 616 -16.74 11.05 14.00
N VAL A 617 -17.28 10.41 12.98
CA VAL A 617 -16.81 10.55 11.59
C VAL A 617 -17.35 11.90 11.10
N THR A 618 -16.56 12.96 11.22
CA THR A 618 -16.86 14.23 10.56
C THR A 618 -16.47 14.09 9.10
N TYR A 619 -17.48 14.09 8.22
CA TYR A 619 -17.33 14.21 6.78
C TYR A 619 -16.61 15.49 6.39
#